data_AF-A0A6A3EWX6-F1
#
_entry.id   AF-A0A6A3EWX6-F1
#
_cell.length_a   1.000
_cell.length_b   1.000
_cell.length_c   1.000
_cell.angle_alpha   90.00
_cell.angle_beta   90.00
_cell.angle_gamma   90.00
#
_symmetry.space_group_name_H-M   'P 1'
#
loop_
_entity.id
_entity.type
_entity.pdbx_description
1 polymer ?
#
loop_
_entity_poly.entity_id
_entity_poly.type
_entity_poly.pdbx_seq_one_letter_code
_entity_poly.pdbx_strand_id
1 'polypeptide(L)'
;LETFAGPAGVGVPSPAVQFTLYKMGEAVLESCPYVKDIKITMPNIHNNPIDLSRFGCKNIHPHGEVFLPIDEPHGIISATLVRSASKL
;
A
#
# COMPACT_ATOMS: atom_id res chain seq x y z
N LEU A 1 2.44 7.97 8.03
CA LEU A 1 1.49 8.17 6.92
C LEU A 1 2.16 8.76 5.68
N GLU A 2 3.17 9.60 5.85
CA GLU A 2 3.93 10.21 4.75
C GLU A 2 4.46 9.20 3.72
N THR A 3 5.01 8.07 4.15
CA THR A 3 5.52 7.03 3.22
C THR A 3 4.42 6.35 2.40
N PHE A 4 3.19 6.32 2.90
CA PHE A 4 2.04 5.71 2.21
C PHE A 4 1.39 6.71 1.24
N ALA A 5 1.11 7.93 1.71
CA ALA A 5 0.40 8.94 0.92
C ALA A 5 1.32 9.78 0.02
N GLY A 6 2.58 9.96 0.43
CA GLY A 6 3.50 10.92 -0.19
C GLY A 6 3.16 12.38 0.11
N PRO A 7 3.82 13.32 -0.57
CA PRO A 7 3.52 14.76 -0.45
C PRO A 7 2.09 15.07 -0.90
N ALA A 8 1.35 15.85 -0.12
CA ALA A 8 -0.09 16.08 -0.34
C ALA A 8 -0.46 16.66 -1.73
N GLY A 9 0.44 17.41 -2.37
CA GLY A 9 0.17 18.04 -3.68
C GLY A 9 0.41 17.15 -4.89
N VAL A 10 1.17 16.06 -4.75
CA VAL A 10 1.64 15.25 -5.90
C VAL A 10 1.60 13.74 -5.67
N GLY A 11 1.46 13.30 -4.42
CA GLY A 11 1.53 11.89 -4.05
C GLY A 11 2.90 11.26 -4.30
N VAL A 12 2.95 9.94 -4.20
CA VAL A 12 4.15 9.13 -4.50
C VAL A 12 3.74 7.83 -5.19
N PRO A 13 4.40 7.41 -6.27
CA PRO A 13 4.10 6.14 -6.92
C PRO A 13 4.49 4.96 -6.02
N SER A 14 3.62 3.95 -5.96
CA SER A 14 3.89 2.67 -5.30
C SER A 14 3.74 1.52 -6.29
N PRO A 15 4.84 0.80 -6.63
CA PRO A 15 4.76 -0.31 -7.58
C PRO A 15 4.16 -1.58 -6.97
N ALA A 16 4.15 -1.69 -5.63
CA ALA A 16 3.65 -2.86 -4.92
C ALA A 16 3.43 -2.54 -3.43
N VAL A 17 2.46 -3.22 -2.78
CA VAL A 17 2.25 -3.10 -1.33
C VAL A 17 3.50 -3.51 -0.55
N GLN A 18 4.24 -4.51 -1.02
CA GLN A 18 5.52 -4.96 -0.45
C GLN A 18 6.55 -3.82 -0.41
N PHE A 19 6.62 -3.01 -1.47
CA PHE A 19 7.55 -1.88 -1.56
C PHE A 19 7.19 -0.80 -0.53
N THR A 20 5.92 -0.39 -0.50
CA THR A 20 5.43 0.60 0.48
C THR A 20 5.62 0.10 1.90
N LEU A 21 5.28 -1.18 2.18
CA LEU A 21 5.45 -1.81 3.48
C LEU A 21 6.92 -1.76 3.93
N TYR A 22 7.85 -2.15 3.05
CA TYR A 22 9.28 -2.08 3.34
C TYR A 22 9.72 -0.66 3.67
N LYS A 23 9.34 0.32 2.84
CA LYS A 23 9.69 1.73 3.07
C LYS A 23 9.11 2.30 4.36
N MET A 24 7.90 1.89 4.73
CA MET A 24 7.31 2.27 6.01
C MET A 24 8.10 1.70 7.19
N GLY A 25 8.51 0.43 7.12
CA GLY A 25 9.32 -0.19 8.16
C GLY A 25 10.72 0.43 8.27
N GLU A 26 11.36 0.70 7.13
CA GLU A 26 12.65 1.41 7.04
C GLU A 26 12.56 2.79 7.70
N ALA A 27 11.53 3.58 7.38
CA ALA A 27 11.33 4.91 7.96
C ALA A 27 11.15 4.88 9.49
N VAL A 28 10.44 3.87 10.04
CA VAL A 28 10.33 3.70 11.50
C VAL A 28 11.67 3.36 12.13
N LEU A 29 12.43 2.44 11.53
CA LEU A 29 13.75 2.10 12.05
C LEU A 29 14.73 3.28 11.88
N GLU A 30 14.62 4.14 10.89
CA GLU A 30 15.50 5.30 10.79
C GLU A 30 15.16 6.38 11.84
N SER A 31 13.87 6.64 12.05
CA SER A 31 13.39 7.72 12.92
C SER A 31 13.35 7.37 14.42
N CYS A 32 13.26 6.08 14.77
CA CYS A 32 13.11 5.63 16.16
C CYS A 32 14.27 4.71 16.60
N PRO A 33 15.42 5.25 17.07
CA PRO A 33 16.64 4.49 17.38
C PRO A 33 16.43 3.30 18.34
N TYR A 34 15.48 3.41 19.26
CA TYR A 34 15.20 2.38 20.27
C TYR A 34 14.34 1.21 19.78
N VAL A 35 13.67 1.37 18.62
CA VAL A 35 12.90 0.29 17.99
C VAL A 35 13.89 -0.71 17.39
N LYS A 36 13.80 -1.98 17.81
CA LYS A 36 14.67 -3.08 17.34
C LYS A 36 14.13 -3.74 16.08
N ASP A 37 12.82 -3.91 16.03
CA ASP A 37 12.08 -4.50 14.93
C ASP A 37 10.69 -3.89 14.81
N ILE A 38 10.10 -4.05 13.64
CA ILE A 38 8.73 -3.65 13.35
C ILE A 38 8.08 -4.72 12.46
N LYS A 39 6.90 -5.18 12.88
CA LYS A 39 6.02 -6.03 12.07
C LYS A 39 4.88 -5.20 11.51
N ILE A 40 4.68 -5.28 10.20
CA ILE A 40 3.60 -4.60 9.49
C ILE A 40 2.80 -5.65 8.73
N THR A 41 1.47 -5.55 8.81
CA THR A 41 0.51 -6.33 8.02
C THR A 41 -0.41 -5.34 7.29
N MET A 42 -0.44 -5.43 5.95
CA MET A 42 -1.22 -4.57 5.07
C MET A 42 -2.16 -5.43 4.21
N PRO A 43 -3.47 -5.45 4.54
CA PRO A 43 -4.50 -5.92 3.64
C PRO A 43 -4.56 -5.04 2.38
N ASN A 44 -4.65 -5.65 1.21
CA ASN A 44 -4.93 -4.94 -0.04
C ASN A 44 -6.42 -5.05 -0.37
N ILE A 45 -7.21 -4.13 0.19
CA ILE A 45 -8.66 -4.10 -0.02
C ILE A 45 -8.94 -3.66 -1.47
N HIS A 46 -9.52 -4.58 -2.24
CA HIS A 46 -9.72 -4.36 -3.68
C HIS A 46 -10.85 -3.37 -3.93
N ASN A 47 -10.57 -2.38 -4.77
CA ASN A 47 -11.55 -1.48 -5.36
C ASN A 47 -11.46 -1.63 -6.87
N ASN A 48 -12.21 -2.60 -7.42
CA ASN A 48 -12.11 -2.96 -8.83
C ASN A 48 -13.09 -2.12 -9.67
N PRO A 49 -12.73 -1.68 -10.89
CA PRO A 49 -13.63 -0.93 -11.74
C PRO A 49 -14.84 -1.79 -12.15
N ILE A 50 -16.04 -1.21 -12.06
CA ILE A 50 -17.27 -1.92 -12.46
C ILE A 50 -17.41 -1.92 -13.98
N ASP A 51 -17.79 -3.07 -14.55
CA ASP A 51 -18.26 -3.16 -15.93
C ASP A 51 -19.69 -2.65 -16.05
N LEU A 52 -19.86 -1.52 -16.73
CA LEU A 52 -21.16 -0.88 -16.95
C LEU A 52 -21.78 -1.21 -18.32
N SER A 53 -21.14 -2.10 -19.11
CA SER A 53 -21.59 -2.43 -20.47
C SER A 53 -23.02 -2.99 -20.51
N ARG A 54 -23.44 -3.68 -19.44
CA ARG A 54 -24.81 -4.18 -19.25
C ARG A 54 -25.88 -3.09 -19.22
N PHE A 55 -25.48 -1.86 -18.94
CA PHE A 55 -26.35 -0.68 -18.92
C PHE A 55 -26.20 0.21 -20.17
N GLY A 56 -25.42 -0.23 -21.17
CA GLY A 56 -25.10 0.59 -22.33
C GLY A 56 -24.13 1.75 -22.04
N CYS A 57 -23.45 1.74 -20.89
CA CYS A 57 -22.52 2.77 -20.46
C CYS A 57 -21.07 2.29 -20.51
N LYS A 58 -20.12 3.24 -20.52
CA LYS A 58 -18.68 2.98 -20.36
C LYS A 58 -18.17 3.64 -19.09
N ASN A 59 -17.22 2.98 -18.44
CA ASN A 59 -16.50 3.52 -17.28
C ASN A 59 -15.24 4.24 -17.80
N ILE A 60 -15.35 5.54 -18.10
CA ILE A 60 -14.58 6.23 -19.16
C ILE A 60 -13.21 6.81 -18.77
N HIS A 61 -12.93 7.01 -17.48
CA HIS A 61 -11.59 7.43 -17.04
C HIS A 61 -10.57 6.30 -17.27
N PRO A 62 -9.26 6.56 -17.50
CA PRO A 62 -8.25 5.55 -17.84
C PRO A 62 -8.21 4.30 -16.93
N HIS A 63 -8.72 4.42 -15.70
CA HIS A 63 -8.82 3.32 -14.73
C HIS A 63 -10.24 3.10 -14.18
N GLY A 64 -11.25 3.79 -14.74
CA GLY A 64 -12.61 3.84 -14.24
C GLY A 64 -12.89 5.01 -13.29
N GLU A 65 -14.16 5.33 -13.15
CA GLU A 65 -14.76 6.34 -12.25
C GLU A 65 -15.63 5.66 -11.18
N VAL A 66 -16.27 4.53 -11.52
CA VAL A 66 -17.07 3.72 -10.60
C VAL A 66 -16.34 2.43 -10.24
N PHE A 67 -16.16 2.20 -8.93
CA PHE A 67 -15.45 1.05 -8.37
C PHE A 67 -16.32 0.29 -7.38
N LEU A 68 -16.11 -1.02 -7.29
CA LEU A 68 -16.73 -1.90 -6.31
C LEU A 68 -15.72 -2.23 -5.20
N PRO A 69 -15.98 -1.83 -3.94
CA PRO A 69 -15.24 -2.32 -2.79
C PRO A 69 -15.54 -3.80 -2.58
N ILE A 70 -14.50 -4.62 -2.52
CA ILE A 70 -14.61 -6.06 -2.24
C ILE A 70 -13.98 -6.31 -0.88
N ASP A 71 -14.81 -6.76 0.07
CA ASP A 71 -14.37 -7.08 1.43
C ASP A 71 -13.48 -8.33 1.44
N GLU A 72 -13.95 -9.42 0.82
CA GLU A 72 -13.20 -10.66 0.65
C GLU A 72 -13.37 -11.27 -0.77
N PRO A 73 -12.34 -11.97 -1.28
CA PRO A 73 -11.01 -12.14 -0.70
C PRO A 73 -10.14 -10.89 -0.92
N HIS A 74 -9.18 -10.66 -0.04
CA HIS A 74 -8.15 -9.64 -0.21
C HIS A 74 -6.75 -10.22 0.04
N GLY A 75 -5.76 -9.67 -0.65
CA GLY A 75 -4.36 -10.05 -0.41
C GLY A 75 -3.90 -9.55 0.96
N ILE A 76 -3.19 -10.40 1.72
CA ILE A 76 -2.54 -10.00 2.98
C ILE A 76 -1.03 -9.98 2.76
N ILE A 77 -0.43 -8.81 2.87
CA ILE A 77 1.02 -8.63 2.75
C ILE A 77 1.56 -8.38 4.15
N SER A 78 2.54 -9.16 4.60
CA SER A 78 3.16 -9.00 5.91
C SER A 78 4.67 -9.09 5.82
N ALA A 79 5.38 -8.26 6.58
CA ALA A 79 6.81 -8.41 6.80
C ALA A 79 7.20 -7.98 8.21
N THR A 80 8.32 -8.50 8.69
CA THR A 80 9.01 -8.01 9.90
C THR A 80 10.37 -7.51 9.47
N LEU A 81 10.66 -6.24 9.74
CA LEU A 81 11.97 -5.64 9.51
C LEU A 81 12.68 -5.54 10.86
N VAL A 82 13.93 -5.97 10.89
CA VAL A 82 14.79 -5.96 12.07
C VAL A 82 16.01 -5.14 11.74
N ARG A 83 16.52 -4.33 12.69
CA ARG A 83 17.82 -3.69 12.49
C ARG A 83 18.89 -4.72 12.25
N SER A 84 19.78 -4.47 11.29
CA SER A 84 21.00 -5.27 11.17
C SER A 84 21.74 -5.22 12.51
N ALA A 85 22.10 -6.39 13.05
CA ALA A 85 23.20 -6.43 14.00
C ALA A 85 24.40 -5.80 13.29
N SER A 86 25.09 -4.85 13.94
CA SER A 86 26.30 -4.26 13.40
C SER A 86 27.23 -5.40 12.97
N LYS A 87 27.55 -5.51 11.68
CA LYS A 87 28.69 -6.32 11.23
C LYS A 87 29.94 -5.53 11.63
N LEU A 88 30.32 -5.66 12.90
CA LEU A 88 31.71 -5.45 13.31
C LEU A 88 32.54 -6.64 12.82
#